data_AF-A0A965DPU9-F1
#
_entry.id   AF-A0A965DPU9-F1
#
_cell.length_a   1.000
_cell.length_b   1.000
_cell.length_c   1.000
_cell.angle_alpha   90.00
_cell.angle_beta   90.00
_cell.angle_gamma   90.00
#
_symmetry.space_group_name_H-M   'P 1'
#
loop_
_entity.id
_entity.type
_entity.pdbx_description
1 polymer ?
#
loop_
_entity_poly.entity_id
_entity_poly.type
_entity_poly.pdbx_seq_one_letter_code
_entity_poly.pdbx_strand_id
1 'polypeptide(L)' 'MECSICFEEITKQTGSVVLSCEHPFHLRCVTKWFFEQSLKDLPETCPCCRSEGTQLDRTCLLDNASDVLEDEDD' A
#
# COMPACT_ATOMS: atom_id res chain seq x y z
N MET A 1 13.54 -5.80 -7.51
CA MET A 1 12.31 -6.43 -6.95
C MET A 1 11.15 -5.88 -7.77
N GLU A 2 10.22 -6.70 -8.24
CA GLU A 2 9.16 -6.26 -9.18
C GLU A 2 7.80 -6.24 -8.47
N CYS A 3 6.97 -5.25 -8.77
CA CYS A 3 5.64 -5.12 -8.19
C CYS A 3 4.63 -5.94 -9.00
N SER A 4 4.00 -6.95 -8.39
CA SER A 4 3.03 -7.82 -9.09
C SER A 4 1.69 -7.16 -9.43
N ILE A 5 1.48 -5.88 -9.07
CA ILE A 5 0.26 -5.12 -9.40
C ILE A 5 0.43 -4.35 -10.72
N CYS A 6 1.56 -3.65 -10.90
CA CYS A 6 1.82 -2.85 -12.10
C CYS A 6 2.91 -3.43 -13.01
N PHE A 7 3.61 -4.49 -12.58
CA PHE A 7 4.71 -5.13 -13.30
C PHE A 7 5.91 -4.20 -13.57
N GLU A 8 6.07 -3.18 -12.73
CA GLU A 8 7.22 -2.26 -12.77
C GLU A 8 8.21 -2.53 -11.63
N GLU A 9 9.45 -2.09 -11.82
CA GLU A 9 10.51 -2.23 -10.81
C GLU A 9 10.22 -1.39 -9.55
N ILE A 10 10.40 -2.00 -8.39
CA ILE A 10 10.35 -1.34 -7.09
C ILE A 10 11.73 -0.74 -6.81
N THR A 11 11.78 0.59 -6.78
CA THR A 11 13.00 1.36 -6.55
C THR A 11 12.90 2.11 -5.22
N LYS A 12 14.03 2.64 -4.74
CA LYS A 12 14.04 3.49 -3.54
C LYS A 12 13.16 4.73 -3.68
N GLN A 13 12.96 5.23 -4.90
CA GLN A 13 12.15 6.42 -5.18
C GLN A 13 10.65 6.11 -5.15
N THR A 14 10.25 4.93 -5.62
CA THR A 14 8.83 4.53 -5.63
C THR A 14 8.36 3.94 -4.30
N GLY A 15 9.30 3.51 -3.46
CA GLY A 15 9.03 2.92 -2.16
C GLY A 15 8.57 1.47 -2.28
N SER A 16 9.00 0.63 -1.34
CA SER A 16 8.62 -0.77 -1.24
C SER A 16 7.90 -1.04 0.06
N VAL A 17 6.84 -1.86 0.00
CA VAL A 17 6.21 -2.44 1.18
C VAL A 17 6.13 -3.94 1.00
N VAL A 18 6.42 -4.68 2.05
CA VAL A 18 6.32 -6.14 2.09
C VAL A 18 5.20 -6.46 3.06
N LEU A 19 4.16 -7.13 2.56
CA LEU A 19 3.05 -7.54 3.41
C LEU A 19 3.49 -8.66 4.36
N SER A 20 2.68 -8.93 5.39
CA SER A 20 2.89 -10.05 6.32
C SER A 20 3.03 -11.43 5.64
N CYS A 21 2.52 -11.56 4.41
CA CYS A 21 2.67 -12.76 3.57
C CYS A 21 3.96 -12.76 2.71
N GLU A 22 4.93 -11.89 3.02
CA GLU A 22 6.24 -11.75 2.39
C GLU A 22 6.24 -11.33 0.91
N HIS A 23 5.09 -10.88 0.40
CA HIS A 23 4.97 -10.39 -0.97
C HIS A 23 5.27 -8.88 -1.05
N PRO A 24 6.20 -8.46 -1.93
CA PRO A 24 6.57 -7.06 -2.10
C PRO A 24 5.72 -6.33 -3.15
N PHE A 25 5.40 -5.07 -2.87
CA PHE A 25 4.69 -4.17 -3.77
C PHE A 25 5.21 -2.74 -3.65
N HIS A 26 4.89 -1.89 -4.62
CA HIS A 26 4.98 -0.45 -4.38
C HIS A 26 3.97 -0.05 -3.32
N LEU A 27 4.36 0.89 -2.45
CA LEU A 27 3.46 1.44 -1.42
C LEU A 27 2.15 1.92 -2.05
N ARG A 28 2.25 2.75 -3.10
CA ARG A 28 1.08 3.28 -3.83
C ARG A 28 0.18 2.19 -4.42
N CYS A 29 0.78 1.12 -4.95
CA CYS A 29 0.02 0.05 -5.60
C CYS A 29 -0.79 -0.73 -4.59
N VAL A 30 -0.18 -1.11 -3.46
CA VAL A 30 -0.91 -1.86 -2.42
C VAL A 30 -1.95 -0.99 -1.70
N THR A 31 -1.66 0.30 -1.46
CA THR A 31 -2.64 1.24 -0.89
C THR A 31 -3.87 1.34 -1.79
N LYS A 32 -3.66 1.54 -3.10
CA LYS A 32 -4.77 1.61 -4.07
C LYS A 32 -5.58 0.32 -4.11
N TRP A 33 -4.91 -0.83 -4.06
CA TRP A 33 -5.57 -2.13 -4.03
C TRP A 33 -6.49 -2.28 -2.82
N PHE A 34 -6.00 -2.05 -1.60
CA PHE A 34 -6.82 -2.17 -0.39
C PHE A 34 -7.95 -1.14 -0.34
N PHE A 35 -7.69 0.10 -0.77
CA PHE A 35 -8.72 1.12 -0.90
C PHE A 35 -9.86 0.67 -1.83
N GLU A 36 -9.52 0.09 -2.99
CA GLU A 36 -10.52 -0.45 -3.91
C GLU A 36 -11.28 -1.66 -3.37
N GLN A 37 -10.65 -2.51 -2.54
CA GLN A 37 -11.35 -3.61 -1.86
C GLN A 37 -12.33 -3.06 -0.83
N SER A 38 -11.90 -2.11 0.00
CA SER A 38 -12.72 -1.46 1.01
C SER A 38 -13.94 -0.75 0.40
N LEU A 39 -13.78 -0.05 -0.73
CA LEU A 39 -14.89 0.57 -1.46
C LEU A 39 -15.93 -0.44 -2.00
N LYS A 40 -15.53 -1.70 -2.17
CA LYS A 40 -16.39 -2.78 -2.66
C LYS A 40 -16.92 -3.67 -1.54
N ASP A 41 -16.73 -3.28 -0.27
CA ASP A 41 -17.01 -4.11 0.90
C ASP A 41 -16.36 -5.50 0.81
N LEU A 42 -15.19 -5.58 0.17
CA LEU A 42 -14.40 -6.80 0.02
C LEU A 42 -13.26 -6.85 1.05
N PRO A 43 -12.83 -8.06 1.45
CA PRO A 43 -11.72 -8.22 2.37
C PRO A 43 -10.40 -7.73 1.75
N GLU A 44 -9.65 -6.97 2.55
CA GLU A 44 -8.29 -6.51 2.22
C GLU A 44 -7.34 -7.73 2.18
N THR A 45 -7.07 -8.23 0.98
CA THR A 45 -6.28 -9.45 0.76
C THR A 45 -5.10 -9.19 -0.16
N CYS A 46 -4.01 -9.93 0.02
CA CYS A 46 -2.83 -9.84 -0.83
C CYS A 46 -3.18 -10.13 -2.30
N PRO A 47 -2.76 -9.30 -3.27
CA PRO A 47 -2.98 -9.56 -4.71
C PRO A 47 -2.35 -10.88 -5.20
N CYS A 48 -1.25 -11.32 -4.57
CA CYS A 48 -0.51 -12.50 -5.00
C CYS A 48 -1.08 -13.81 -4.42
N CYS A 49 -1.30 -13.87 -3.11
CA CYS A 49 -1.67 -15.10 -2.42
C CYS A 49 -3.06 -15.07 -1.76
N ARG A 50 -3.74 -13.93 -1.78
CA ARG A 50 -5.04 -13.69 -1.12
C ARG A 50 -5.04 -13.88 0.40
N SER A 51 -3.87 -13.95 1.04
CA SER A 51 -3.78 -13.87 2.50
C SER A 51 -4.36 -12.55 3.00
N GLU A 52 -5.08 -12.59 4.11
CA GLU A 52 -5.68 -11.39 4.72
C GLU A 52 -4.58 -10.43 5.18
N GLY A 53 -4.79 -9.13 4.91
CA GLY A 53 -3.95 -8.07 5.45
C GLY A 53 -4.13 -7.98 6.96
N THR A 54 -3.02 -7.92 7.69
CA THR A 54 -3.07 -7.71 9.14
C THR A 54 -3.26 -6.22 9.46
N GLN A 55 -3.63 -5.90 10.69
CA GLN A 55 -3.72 -4.49 11.11
C GLN A 55 -2.39 -3.73 10.97
N LEU A 56 -1.24 -4.42 11.02
CA LEU A 56 0.09 -3.85 10.78
C LEU A 56 0.28 -3.40 9.32
N ASP A 57 -0.30 -4.15 8.37
CA ASP A 57 -0.26 -3.82 6.95
C ASP A 57 -1.08 -2.54 6.64
N ARG A 58 -2.01 -2.15 7.52
CA ARG A 58 -2.86 -0.96 7.37
C ARG A 58 -2.19 0.30 7.94
N THR A 59 -1.50 0.20 9.08
CA THR A 59 -0.87 1.35 9.76
C THR A 59 0.19 2.04 8.91
N CYS A 60 1.05 1.29 8.21
CA CYS A 60 2.09 1.87 7.35
C CYS A 60 1.54 2.64 6.12
N LEU A 61 0.25 2.48 5.80
CA LEU A 61 -0.40 3.16 4.68
C LEU A 61 -1.01 4.50 5.09
N LEU A 62 -1.28 4.72 6.39
CA LEU A 62 -1.84 5.96 6.92
C LEU A 62 -0.78 6.99 7.30
N ASP A 63 0.42 6.55 7.69
CA ASP A 63 1.51 7.49 8.08
C ASP A 63 1.97 8.40 6.93
N ASN A 64 1.63 8.06 5.68
CA ASN A 64 1.93 8.88 4.50
C ASN A 64 0.86 9.95 4.19
N ALA A 65 -0.19 10.07 5.01
CA ALA A 65 -1.28 11.03 4.83
C ALA A 65 -1.17 12.27 5.73
N SER A 66 -0.21 12.32 6.66
CA SER A 66 -0.08 13.41 7.64
C SER A 66 0.89 14.53 7.25
N ASP A 67 1.56 14.46 6.09
CA ASP A 67 2.60 15.43 5.66
C ASP A 67 2.06 16.59 4.78
N VAL A 68 0.77 16.94 4.89
CA VAL A 68 0.17 18.06 4.12
C VAL A 68 -0.69 18.93 5.02
N LEU A 69 -0.11 19.49 6.07
CA LEU A 69 -0.64 20.61 6.84
C LEU A 69 0.58 21.46 7.24
N GLU A 70 0.48 22.79 7.11
CA GLU A 70 1.56 23.80 7.16
C GLU A 70 2.14 24.02 5.73
N ASP A 71 1.79 25.06 4.96
CA ASP A 71 1.70 26.49 5.30
C ASP A 71 0.69 27.24 4.39
N GLU A 72 -0.30 27.92 4.97
CA GLU A 72 -0.98 29.08 4.36
C GLU A 72 -1.17 30.16 5.44
N ASP A 73 -0.18 31.03 5.60
CA ASP A 73 -0.28 32.33 6.28
C ASP A 73 0.54 33.36 5.47
N ASP A 74 -0.13 34.11 4.58
CA ASP A 74 0.19 35.51 4.20
C ASP A 74 -1.07 36.24 3.69
#